data_AF-A0A3D4WM62-F1
#
_entry.id   AF-A0A3D4WM62-F1
#
_cell.length_a   1.000
_cell.length_b   1.000
_cell.length_c   1.000
_cell.angle_alpha   90.00
_cell.angle_beta   90.00
_cell.angle_gamma   90.00
#
_symmetry.space_group_name_H-M   'P 1'
#
loop_
_entity.id
_entity.type
_entity.pdbx_description
1 polymer ?
#
loop_
_entity_poly.entity_id
_entity_poly.type
_entity_poly.pdbx_seq_one_letter_code
_entity_poly.pdbx_strand_id
1 'polypeptide(L)' 'MSRTTVDIDDDLLAAASRELGTNSKVDTINHALAFVAARRKRIEAFDNPLIWGGSDLADPEIRAEARR' A
#
# COMPACT_ATOMS: atom_id res chain seq x y z
N MET A 1 -20.96 -5.03 -4.94
CA MET A 1 -20.01 -6.17 -4.88
C MET A 1 -20.60 -7.34 -5.66
N SER A 2 -19.78 -8.04 -6.45
CA SER A 2 -20.15 -9.32 -7.06
C SER A 2 -19.68 -10.47 -6.16
N ARG A 3 -20.42 -11.58 -6.13
CA ARG A 3 -20.04 -12.78 -5.38
C ARG A 3 -19.19 -13.69 -6.28
N THR A 4 -17.94 -13.88 -5.90
CA THR A 4 -16.99 -14.73 -6.62
C THR A 4 -16.57 -15.89 -5.72
N THR A 5 -16.53 -17.10 -6.27
CA THR A 5 -16.00 -18.28 -5.57
C THR A 5 -14.57 -18.49 -6.06
N VAL A 6 -13.62 -18.55 -5.14
CA VAL A 6 -12.19 -18.73 -5.41
C VAL A 6 -11.62 -19.66 -4.36
N ASP A 7 -10.69 -20.53 -4.78
CA ASP A 7 -9.88 -21.31 -3.85
C ASP A 7 -8.70 -20.46 -3.38
N ILE A 8 -8.47 -20.44 -2.08
CA ILE A 8 -7.44 -19.64 -1.43
C ILE A 8 -6.71 -20.53 -0.45
N ASP A 9 -5.39 -20.39 -0.42
CA ASP A 9 -4.54 -20.99 0.61
C ASP A 9 -4.85 -20.34 1.97
N ASP A 10 -5.33 -21.14 2.91
CA ASP A 10 -5.75 -20.67 4.23
C ASP A 10 -4.57 -20.17 5.10
N ASP A 11 -3.35 -20.67 4.88
CA ASP A 11 -2.17 -20.21 5.59
C ASP A 11 -1.75 -18.82 5.11
N LEU A 12 -1.78 -18.59 3.78
CA LEU A 12 -1.54 -17.28 3.19
C LEU A 12 -2.62 -16.28 3.62
N LEU A 13 -3.88 -16.70 3.66
CA LEU A 13 -4.98 -15.84 4.10
C LEU A 13 -4.84 -15.46 5.58
N ALA A 14 -4.42 -16.40 6.43
CA ALA A 14 -4.17 -16.15 7.84
C ALA A 14 -2.97 -15.21 8.03
N ALA A 15 -1.90 -15.35 7.25
CA ALA A 15 -0.77 -14.43 7.27
C ALA A 15 -1.19 -13.01 6.87
N ALA A 16 -1.94 -12.87 5.77
CA ALA A 16 -2.45 -11.58 5.31
C ALA A 16 -3.39 -10.93 6.34
N SER A 17 -4.25 -11.72 7.00
CA SER A 17 -5.16 -11.23 8.04
C SER A 17 -4.41 -10.67 9.24
N ARG A 18 -3.31 -11.32 9.66
CA ARG A 18 -2.45 -10.80 10.74
C ARG A 18 -1.74 -9.51 10.33
N GLU A 19 -1.21 -9.44 9.11
CA GLU A 19 -0.52 -8.24 8.64
C GLU A 19 -1.46 -7.04 8.44
N LEU A 20 -2.68 -7.30 7.95
CA LEU A 20 -3.68 -6.26 7.69
C LEU A 20 -4.54 -5.92 8.92
N GLY A 21 -4.45 -6.71 10.00
CA GLY A 21 -5.24 -6.52 11.22
C GLY A 21 -6.75 -6.78 11.03
N THR A 22 -7.11 -7.63 10.07
CA THR A 22 -8.50 -7.90 9.67
C THR A 22 -9.06 -9.13 10.37
N ASN A 23 -10.35 -9.12 10.71
CA ASN A 23 -10.99 -10.19 11.49
C ASN A 23 -11.84 -11.16 10.65
N SER A 24 -11.99 -10.92 9.34
CA SER A 24 -12.76 -11.80 8.46
C SER A 24 -12.04 -12.07 7.13
N LYS A 25 -12.29 -13.24 6.54
CA LYS A 25 -11.73 -13.62 5.23
C LYS A 25 -12.08 -12.59 4.16
N VAL A 26 -13.34 -12.17 4.09
CA VAL A 26 -13.82 -11.18 3.11
C VAL A 26 -13.16 -9.82 3.30
N ASP A 27 -13.01 -9.38 4.54
CA ASP A 27 -12.37 -8.10 4.86
C ASP A 27 -10.88 -8.11 4.48
N THR A 28 -10.19 -9.20 4.81
CA THR A 28 -8.78 -9.43 4.42
C THR A 28 -8.59 -9.36 2.91
N ILE A 29 -9.46 -10.03 2.14
CA ILE A 29 -9.37 -10.05 0.68
C ILE A 29 -9.60 -8.66 0.10
N ASN A 30 -10.66 -7.97 0.55
CA ASN A 30 -10.96 -6.62 0.04
C ASN A 30 -9.85 -5.61 0.40
N HIS A 31 -9.33 -5.66 1.63
CA HIS A 31 -8.20 -4.83 2.05
C HIS A 31 -6.94 -5.13 1.25
N ALA A 32 -6.60 -6.40 1.03
CA ALA A 32 -5.45 -6.79 0.22
C ALA A 32 -5.57 -6.27 -1.23
N LEU A 33 -6.73 -6.44 -1.85
CA LEU A 33 -6.99 -5.94 -3.21
C LEU A 33 -6.89 -4.42 -3.30
N ALA A 34 -7.47 -3.70 -2.33
CA ALA A 34 -7.37 -2.25 -2.25
C ALA A 34 -5.91 -1.80 -2.05
N PHE A 35 -5.16 -2.48 -1.18
CA PHE A 35 -3.76 -2.20 -0.91
C PHE A 35 -2.89 -2.32 -2.16
N VAL A 36 -3.11 -3.36 -2.97
CA VAL A 36 -2.39 -3.62 -4.23
C VAL A 36 -2.81 -2.62 -5.31
N ALA A 37 -4.10 -2.34 -5.47
CA ALA A 37 -4.59 -1.35 -6.43
C ALA A 37 -4.02 0.06 -6.13
N ALA A 38 -3.91 0.42 -4.86
CA ALA A 38 -3.32 1.68 -4.43
C ALA A 38 -1.78 1.68 -4.46
N ARG A 39 -1.11 0.53 -4.61
CA ARG A 39 0.35 0.42 -4.59
C ARG A 39 1.02 1.29 -5.64
N ARG A 40 0.50 1.28 -6.88
CA ARG A 40 1.05 2.07 -7.98
C ARG A 40 0.87 3.57 -7.77
N LYS A 41 -0.30 3.98 -7.31
CA LYS A 41 -0.59 5.38 -6.95
C LYS A 41 0.29 5.89 -5.82
N ARG A 42 0.62 5.05 -4.83
CA ARG A 42 1.57 5.41 -3.76
C ARG A 42 2.98 5.64 -4.32
N ILE A 43 3.44 4.78 -5.23
CA ILE A 43 4.76 4.95 -5.87
C ILE A 43 4.80 6.25 -6.69
N GLU A 44 3.78 6.52 -7.49
CA GLU A 44 3.67 7.76 -8.27
C GLU A 44 3.56 9.00 -7.36
N ALA A 45 2.90 8.87 -6.20
CA ALA A 45 2.82 9.94 -5.21
C ALA A 45 4.17 10.20 -4.50
N PHE A 46 5.00 9.18 -4.27
CA PHE A 46 6.37 9.34 -3.75
C PHE A 46 7.27 10.10 -4.74
N ASP A 47 7.06 9.95 -6.05
CA ASP A 47 7.78 10.73 -7.06
C ASP A 47 7.33 12.20 -7.11
N ASN A 48 6.24 12.56 -6.43
CA ASN A 48 5.82 13.93 -6.24
C ASN A 48 6.31 14.47 -4.88
N PRO A 49 7.44 15.20 -4.85
CA PRO A 49 8.04 15.69 -3.60
C PRO A 49 7.16 16.65 -2.79
N LEU A 50 6.06 17.18 -3.36
CA LEU A 50 5.13 18.07 -2.69
C LEU A 50 4.07 17.34 -1.84
N ILE A 51 3.96 16.01 -1.94
CA ILE A 51 2.92 15.24 -1.22
C ILE A 51 3.32 14.91 0.22
N TRP A 52 4.63 14.85 0.52
CA TRP A 52 5.13 14.47 1.85
C TRP A 52 6.08 15.46 2.51
N GLY A 53 6.41 16.55 1.83
CA GLY A 53 7.41 17.47 2.32
C GLY A 53 7.00 18.93 2.30
N GLY A 54 7.63 19.70 3.20
CA GLY A 54 7.66 21.14 3.06
C GLY A 54 8.27 21.54 1.72
N SER A 55 8.22 22.82 1.38
CA SER A 55 8.81 23.34 0.14
C SER A 55 10.30 23.00 -0.03
N ASP A 56 10.98 22.64 1.06
CA ASP A 56 12.37 22.18 1.10
C ASP A 56 12.59 20.82 0.43
N LEU A 57 11.67 19.87 0.61
CA LEU A 57 11.76 18.54 -0.01
C LEU A 57 11.44 18.54 -1.51
N ALA A 58 10.86 19.63 -2.02
CA ALA A 58 10.75 19.88 -3.46
C ALA A 58 12.10 20.25 -4.09
N ASP A 59 13.09 20.66 -3.29
CA ASP A 59 14.43 20.99 -3.77
C ASP A 59 15.26 19.72 -4.04
N PRO A 60 15.74 19.51 -5.29
CA PRO A 60 16.58 18.36 -5.62
C PRO A 60 17.93 18.35 -4.89
N GLU A 61 18.48 19.49 -4.47
CA GLU A 61 19.75 19.56 -3.73
C GLU A 61 19.57 19.06 -2.29
N ILE A 62 18.51 19.52 -1.61
CA ILE A 62 18.15 19.05 -0.25
C ILE A 62 17.92 17.53 -0.24
N ARG A 63 17.26 16.98 -1.28
CA ARG A 63 17.07 15.53 -1.42
C ARG A 63 18.36 14.75 -1.68
N ALA A 64 19.37 15.38 -2.28
CA ALA A 64 20.67 14.76 -2.52
C ALA A 64 21.54 14.76 -1.26
N GLU A 65 21.47 15.81 -0.46
CA GLU A 65 22.14 15.90 0.84
C GLU A 65 21.63 14.86 1.84
N ALA A 66 20.31 14.70 1.96
CA ALA A 66 19.69 13.74 2.89
C ALA A 66 19.97 12.25 2.57
N ARG A 67 20.51 11.94 1.37
CA ARG A 67 20.84 10.57 0.94
C ARG A 67 22.33 10.24 1.05
N ARG A 68 23.18 11.18 1.49
CA ARG A 68 24.58 10.90 1.86
C ARG A 68 24.66 10.33 3.27
#